data_AF-A0A7Y1TXL8-F1
#
_entry.id   AF-A0A7Y1TXL8-F1
#
_cell.length_a   1.000
_cell.length_b   1.000
_cell.length_c   1.000
_cell.angle_alpha   90.00
_cell.angle_beta   90.00
_cell.angle_gamma   90.00
#
_symmetry.space_group_name_H-M   'P 1'
#
loop_
_entity.id
_entity.type
_entity.pdbx_description
1 polymer ?
#
loop_
_entity_poly.entity_id
_entity_poly.type
_entity_poly.pdbx_seq_one_letter_code
_entity_poly.pdbx_strand_id
1 'polypeptide(L)'
;MSALVQGCNTTCVNGYYGSVCYTTGYYYDSRVSGIDYETRLGDEVVATGVTGDNGDPGRFLFVEGATVSFSLGGTDLGEAAANERVTLFDVVGITEQAIGGCDVSASLPDDGSAFRIVHNVAALLQTLDTDGDPTGTIDISPEVAALLENVSIDFDQPWEAFRADTDLQGLLAAANDGELFQAVRELREREDALRALYQGIGLCP
;
A
#
# COMPACT_ATOMS: atom_id res chain seq x y z
N MET A 1 18.22 34.63 -7.71
CA MET A 1 18.74 33.35 -8.24
C MET A 1 19.55 32.72 -7.13
N SER A 2 18.99 31.75 -6.42
CA SER A 2 19.71 30.99 -5.39
C SER A 2 19.61 29.53 -5.75
N ALA A 3 20.76 28.88 -5.74
CA ALA A 3 21.04 27.61 -6.41
C ALA A 3 20.32 26.44 -5.73
N LEU A 4 19.60 25.67 -6.54
CA LEU A 4 19.17 24.32 -6.23
C LEU A 4 20.40 23.41 -6.23
N VAL A 5 20.82 22.92 -5.06
CA VAL A 5 21.53 21.63 -4.99
C VAL A 5 20.42 20.59 -4.91
N GLN A 6 19.89 20.25 -6.09
CA GLN A 6 18.82 19.29 -6.27
C GLN A 6 19.44 17.88 -6.22
N GLY A 7 19.32 17.19 -5.09
CA GLY A 7 19.23 15.73 -5.18
C GLY A 7 17.98 15.42 -6.00
N CYS A 8 18.05 14.49 -6.96
CA CYS A 8 16.97 14.27 -7.94
C CYS A 8 15.58 14.01 -7.34
N ASN A 9 15.48 13.69 -6.05
CA ASN A 9 14.24 13.34 -5.34
C ASN A 9 13.76 14.38 -4.31
N THR A 10 14.49 15.47 -4.07
CA THR A 10 14.16 16.43 -3.00
C THR A 10 13.77 17.80 -3.57
N THR A 11 12.61 18.30 -3.16
CA THR A 11 12.09 19.63 -3.51
C THR A 11 11.87 20.46 -2.26
N CYS A 12 12.53 21.61 -2.18
CA CYS A 12 12.36 22.54 -1.06
C CYS A 12 11.41 23.69 -1.41
N VAL A 13 10.45 23.94 -0.53
CA VAL A 13 9.50 25.06 -0.61
C VAL A 13 9.80 26.06 0.49
N ASN A 14 9.96 27.33 0.12
CA ASN A 14 10.19 28.42 1.09
C ASN A 14 8.85 28.92 1.63
N GLY A 15 8.60 28.69 2.91
CA GLY A 15 7.48 29.25 3.66
C GLY A 15 7.88 30.49 4.48
N TYR A 16 6.90 31.10 5.14
CA TYR A 16 7.09 32.30 5.97
C TYR A 16 7.99 32.06 7.20
N TYR A 17 8.05 30.81 7.68
CA TYR A 17 8.82 30.41 8.86
C TYR A 17 10.09 29.61 8.53
N GLY A 18 10.41 29.38 7.25
CA GLY A 18 11.58 28.60 6.83
C GLY A 18 11.31 27.78 5.57
N SER A 19 12.34 27.05 5.12
CA SER A 19 12.24 26.11 4.00
C SER A 19 11.91 24.70 4.49
N VAL A 20 10.90 24.07 3.92
CA VAL A 20 10.61 22.64 4.10
C VAL A 20 11.08 21.89 2.86
N CYS A 21 11.87 20.83 3.04
CA CYS A 21 12.39 20.01 1.95
C CYS A 21 11.69 18.65 1.94
N TYR A 22 10.86 18.44 0.92
CA TYR A 22 10.16 17.18 0.70
C TYR A 22 11.00 16.26 -0.15
N THR A 23 11.09 15.00 0.25
CA THR A 23 11.62 13.90 -0.54
C THR A 23 10.47 13.04 -1.07
N THR A 24 10.71 12.38 -2.20
CA THR A 24 9.76 11.45 -2.80
C THR A 24 10.02 10.03 -2.30
N GLY A 25 8.97 9.37 -1.80
CA GLY A 25 8.96 7.95 -1.48
C GLY A 25 7.98 7.19 -2.36
N TYR A 26 8.10 5.87 -2.37
CA TYR A 26 7.18 5.00 -3.09
C TYR A 26 6.73 3.84 -2.19
N TYR A 27 5.43 3.56 -2.23
CA TYR A 27 4.86 2.38 -1.57
C TYR A 27 4.91 1.17 -2.50
N TYR A 28 5.68 0.17 -2.13
CA TYR A 28 6.00 -1.00 -2.93
C TYR A 28 5.29 -2.26 -2.43
N ASP A 29 4.24 -2.62 -3.15
CA ASP A 29 4.02 -3.99 -3.59
C ASP A 29 4.59 -4.06 -5.02
N SER A 30 3.80 -3.67 -6.02
CA SER A 30 4.24 -3.28 -7.36
C SER A 30 4.01 -1.78 -7.59
N ARG A 31 4.37 -0.86 -6.68
CA ARG A 31 3.97 0.57 -6.74
C ARG A 31 2.44 0.79 -6.73
N VAL A 32 1.88 0.95 -5.54
CA VAL A 32 0.42 1.06 -5.35
C VAL A 32 -0.04 2.51 -5.43
N SER A 33 -0.95 2.80 -6.36
CA SER A 33 -1.63 4.09 -6.52
C SER A 33 -3.07 4.00 -6.01
N GLY A 34 -3.62 5.13 -5.55
CA GLY A 34 -5.01 5.19 -5.09
C GLY A 34 -5.21 4.93 -3.59
N ILE A 35 -4.15 4.82 -2.79
CA ILE A 35 -4.24 4.79 -1.32
C ILE A 35 -3.88 6.16 -0.74
N ASP A 36 -4.59 6.58 0.29
CA ASP A 36 -4.30 7.81 1.02
C ASP A 36 -3.00 7.66 1.83
N TYR A 37 -2.23 8.74 1.95
CA TYR A 37 -1.09 8.83 2.85
C TYR A 37 -1.14 10.09 3.71
N GLU A 38 -0.68 9.97 4.95
CA GLU A 38 -0.34 11.10 5.83
C GLU A 38 1.10 10.93 6.31
N THR A 39 1.91 11.98 6.20
CA THR A 39 3.27 11.99 6.76
C THR A 39 3.39 12.98 7.90
N ARG A 40 4.08 12.54 8.96
CA ARG A 40 4.19 13.29 10.21
C ARG A 40 5.63 13.40 10.68
N LEU A 41 6.05 14.60 11.09
CA LEU A 41 7.32 14.82 11.79
C LEU A 41 7.01 15.11 13.27
N GLY A 42 7.10 14.08 14.10
CA GLY A 42 6.54 14.14 15.46
C GLY A 42 5.03 14.30 15.42
N ASP A 43 4.50 15.35 16.04
CA ASP A 43 3.05 15.61 16.11
C ASP A 43 2.52 16.50 14.96
N GLU A 44 3.37 16.90 14.02
CA GLU A 44 3.00 17.79 12.92
C GLU A 44 2.78 17.01 11.62
N VAL A 45 1.61 17.20 11.00
CA VAL A 45 1.34 16.72 9.64
C VAL A 45 2.13 17.58 8.65
N VAL A 46 3.04 16.97 7.90
CA VAL A 46 3.91 17.68 6.94
C VAL A 46 3.46 17.50 5.49
N ALA A 47 2.83 16.37 5.14
CA ALA A 47 2.18 16.18 3.85
C ALA A 47 1.05 15.15 3.94
N THR A 48 0.02 15.33 3.12
CA THR A 48 -1.03 14.35 2.86
C THR A 48 -1.26 14.25 1.35
N GLY A 49 -1.90 13.18 0.90
CA GLY A 49 -2.28 13.00 -0.51
C GLY A 49 -2.69 11.58 -0.81
N VAL A 50 -2.83 11.26 -2.11
CA VAL A 50 -3.06 9.90 -2.60
C VAL A 50 -1.80 9.44 -3.31
N THR A 51 -1.41 8.18 -3.10
CA THR A 51 -0.25 7.63 -3.79
C THR A 51 -0.49 7.56 -5.29
N GLY A 52 0.55 7.80 -6.09
CA GLY A 52 0.41 7.81 -7.55
C GLY A 52 -0.05 9.14 -8.15
N ASP A 53 -0.51 10.08 -7.33
CA ASP A 53 -0.97 11.39 -7.78
C ASP A 53 0.10 12.11 -8.60
N ASN A 54 -0.37 12.82 -9.64
CA ASN A 54 0.45 13.49 -10.66
C ASN A 54 1.11 12.52 -11.66
N GLY A 55 0.61 11.29 -11.78
CA GLY A 55 1.00 10.33 -12.83
C GLY A 55 2.34 9.65 -12.53
N ASP A 56 2.70 9.50 -11.26
CA ASP A 56 3.91 8.81 -10.82
C ASP A 56 3.55 7.67 -9.85
N PRO A 57 3.28 6.46 -10.34
CA PRO A 57 2.67 5.38 -9.57
C PRO A 57 3.40 5.08 -8.26
N GLY A 58 2.63 4.90 -7.17
CA GLY A 58 3.17 4.60 -5.85
C GLY A 58 3.75 5.79 -5.09
N ARG A 59 3.92 6.95 -5.73
CA ARG A 59 4.58 8.12 -5.14
C ARG A 59 3.84 8.67 -3.93
N PHE A 60 4.55 8.94 -2.84
CA PHE A 60 4.15 9.83 -1.75
C PHE A 60 5.25 10.85 -1.43
N LEU A 61 4.90 11.88 -0.64
CA LEU A 61 5.83 12.93 -0.20
C LEU A 61 6.11 12.80 1.29
N PHE A 62 7.36 12.97 1.70
CA PHE A 62 7.75 12.98 3.11
C PHE A 62 8.92 13.94 3.39
N VAL A 63 9.20 14.18 4.66
CA VAL A 63 10.43 14.88 5.12
C VAL A 63 11.31 13.86 5.84
N GLU A 64 12.63 13.99 5.75
CA GLU A 64 13.57 13.09 6.43
C GLU A 64 13.26 12.98 7.93
N GLY A 65 13.15 11.75 8.44
CA GLY A 65 12.80 11.46 9.83
C GLY A 65 11.29 11.45 10.14
N ALA A 66 10.43 11.71 9.15
CA ALA A 66 8.99 11.58 9.29
C ALA A 66 8.55 10.10 9.33
N THR A 67 7.34 9.87 9.83
CA THR A 67 6.58 8.63 9.60
C THR A 67 5.57 8.83 8.48
N VAL A 68 5.09 7.74 7.89
CA VAL A 68 4.03 7.71 6.89
C VAL A 68 2.99 6.67 7.29
N SER A 69 1.74 7.07 7.40
CA SER A 69 0.59 6.17 7.50
C SER A 69 -0.11 6.06 6.16
N PHE A 70 -0.66 4.88 5.89
CA PHE A 70 -1.41 4.60 4.67
C PHE A 70 -2.82 4.14 5.02
N SER A 71 -3.81 4.58 4.25
CA SER A 71 -5.19 4.12 4.37
C SER A 71 -5.87 4.01 3.01
N LEU A 72 -6.96 3.26 2.92
CA LEU A 72 -7.78 3.18 1.72
C LEU A 72 -9.25 3.37 2.11
N GLY A 73 -9.84 4.50 1.72
CA GLY A 73 -11.21 4.85 2.12
C GLY A 73 -11.38 4.81 3.65
N GLY A 74 -10.36 5.23 4.42
CA GLY A 74 -10.42 5.18 5.89
C GLY A 74 -10.17 3.82 6.53
N THR A 75 -10.04 2.72 5.77
CA THR A 75 -9.44 1.48 6.28
C THR A 75 -7.94 1.69 6.47
N ASP A 76 -7.45 1.49 7.69
CA ASP A 76 -6.02 1.62 8.04
C ASP A 76 -5.21 0.47 7.42
N LEU A 77 -4.17 0.81 6.67
CA LEU A 77 -3.22 -0.15 6.10
C LEU A 77 -1.93 -0.24 6.93
N GLY A 78 -1.76 0.68 7.89
CA GLY A 78 -0.63 0.74 8.82
C GLY A 78 0.31 1.93 8.61
N GLU A 79 1.36 1.98 9.42
CA GLU A 79 2.33 3.08 9.47
C GLU A 79 3.77 2.56 9.43
N ALA A 80 4.67 3.29 8.78
CA ALA A 80 6.10 3.01 8.76
C ALA A 80 6.94 4.29 8.93
N ALA A 81 8.25 4.12 9.15
CA ALA A 81 9.19 5.21 8.91
C ALA A 81 9.15 5.59 7.41
N ALA A 82 8.99 6.87 7.12
CA ALA A 82 8.94 7.35 5.75
C ALA A 82 10.34 7.28 5.11
N ASN A 83 10.43 6.61 3.96
CA ASN A 83 11.67 6.39 3.22
C ASN A 83 11.42 6.46 1.71
N GLU A 84 12.48 6.49 0.90
CA GLU A 84 12.36 6.47 -0.58
C GLU A 84 11.65 5.20 -1.09
N ARG A 85 11.72 4.12 -0.31
CA ARG A 85 11.05 2.84 -0.55
C ARG A 85 10.44 2.38 0.76
N VAL A 86 9.14 2.15 0.75
CA VAL A 86 8.38 1.55 1.86
C VAL A 86 7.64 0.35 1.32
N THR A 87 7.80 -0.82 1.92
CA THR A 87 7.05 -2.03 1.57
C THR A 87 6.04 -2.39 2.66
N LEU A 88 5.17 -3.36 2.37
CA LEU A 88 4.30 -3.94 3.39
C LEU A 88 5.08 -4.50 4.59
N PHE A 89 6.31 -4.99 4.39
CA PHE A 89 7.17 -5.49 5.46
C PHE A 89 7.60 -4.36 6.42
N ASP A 90 7.91 -3.18 5.87
CA ASP A 90 8.23 -2.00 6.67
C ASP A 90 7.02 -1.54 7.50
N VAL A 91 5.83 -1.52 6.89
CA VAL A 91 4.57 -1.14 7.55
C VAL A 91 4.22 -2.06 8.71
N VAL A 92 4.40 -3.36 8.56
CA VAL A 92 4.15 -4.30 9.68
C VAL A 92 5.33 -4.44 10.65
N GLY A 93 6.49 -3.87 10.31
CA GLY A 93 7.70 -3.91 11.14
C GLY A 93 8.38 -5.28 11.22
N ILE A 94 8.41 -6.05 10.13
CA ILE A 94 9.12 -7.35 10.07
C ILE A 94 10.17 -7.38 8.97
N THR A 95 11.13 -8.30 9.08
CA THR A 95 12.18 -8.45 8.07
C THR A 95 11.60 -8.83 6.70
N GLU A 96 11.95 -8.06 5.67
CA GLU A 96 11.64 -8.35 4.26
C GLU A 96 12.33 -9.64 3.81
N GLN A 97 11.54 -10.72 3.64
CA GLN A 97 12.01 -12.03 3.21
C GLN A 97 10.90 -12.83 2.53
N ALA A 98 11.28 -13.71 1.58
CA ALA A 98 10.34 -14.55 0.85
C ALA A 98 9.91 -15.77 1.68
N ILE A 99 8.98 -15.58 2.61
CA ILE A 99 8.40 -16.65 3.43
C ILE A 99 7.62 -17.60 2.53
N GLY A 100 7.89 -18.90 2.64
CA GLY A 100 7.33 -19.91 1.72
C GLY A 100 8.18 -20.17 0.47
N GLY A 101 9.25 -19.40 0.26
CA GLY A 101 10.04 -19.40 -0.98
C GLY A 101 9.37 -18.60 -2.10
N CYS A 102 10.07 -18.40 -3.22
CA CYS A 102 9.55 -17.61 -4.35
C CYS A 102 8.29 -18.19 -5.00
N ASP A 103 8.13 -19.51 -4.93
CA ASP A 103 6.91 -20.18 -5.41
C ASP A 103 5.81 -20.25 -4.34
N VAL A 104 6.10 -19.80 -3.11
CA VAL A 104 5.22 -19.86 -1.94
C VAL A 104 4.67 -21.29 -1.72
N SER A 105 5.54 -22.29 -1.94
CA SER A 105 5.17 -23.70 -1.90
C SER A 105 5.40 -24.36 -0.54
N ALA A 106 6.17 -23.72 0.35
CA ALA A 106 6.37 -24.20 1.71
C ALA A 106 5.26 -23.71 2.64
N SER A 107 5.08 -24.38 3.78
CA SER A 107 4.10 -23.99 4.79
C SER A 107 4.31 -22.54 5.24
N LEU A 108 3.26 -21.76 5.13
CA LEU A 108 3.22 -20.39 5.63
C LEU A 108 3.00 -20.38 7.15
N PRO A 109 3.65 -19.47 7.89
CA PRO A 109 3.34 -19.25 9.29
C PRO A 109 1.87 -18.85 9.47
N ASP A 110 1.20 -19.49 10.43
CA ASP A 110 -0.20 -19.18 10.78
C ASP A 110 -0.31 -18.47 12.14
N ASP A 111 0.81 -18.37 12.86
CA ASP A 111 0.89 -17.96 14.27
C ASP A 111 1.25 -16.48 14.50
N GLY A 112 1.79 -15.78 13.50
CA GLY A 112 2.23 -14.38 13.63
C GLY A 112 1.28 -13.36 13.00
N SER A 113 0.76 -12.42 13.80
CA SER A 113 -0.11 -11.33 13.33
C SER A 113 0.50 -10.50 12.22
N ALA A 114 1.78 -10.15 12.35
CA ALA A 114 2.45 -9.29 11.38
C ALA A 114 2.53 -9.91 9.97
N PHE A 115 2.81 -11.22 9.86
CA PHE A 115 2.84 -11.87 8.54
C PHE A 115 1.43 -12.10 7.97
N ARG A 116 0.41 -12.28 8.84
CA ARG A 116 -1.00 -12.30 8.41
C ARG A 116 -1.41 -11.00 7.75
N ILE A 117 -1.05 -9.87 8.39
CA ILE A 117 -1.33 -8.54 7.85
C ILE A 117 -0.67 -8.38 6.47
N VAL A 118 0.61 -8.76 6.30
CA VAL A 118 1.30 -8.67 5.00
C VAL A 118 0.50 -9.32 3.89
N HIS A 119 0.09 -10.58 4.06
CA HIS A 119 -0.56 -11.30 2.98
C HIS A 119 -2.04 -10.92 2.79
N ASN A 120 -2.73 -10.50 3.85
CA ASN A 120 -4.13 -10.05 3.77
C ASN A 120 -4.24 -8.67 3.10
N VAL A 121 -3.35 -7.74 3.45
CA VAL A 121 -3.29 -6.42 2.78
C VAL A 121 -2.86 -6.58 1.32
N ALA A 122 -1.85 -7.41 1.04
CA ALA A 122 -1.44 -7.69 -0.34
C ALA A 122 -2.60 -8.29 -1.17
N ALA A 123 -3.31 -9.28 -0.63
CA ALA A 123 -4.45 -9.87 -1.29
C ALA A 123 -5.55 -8.85 -1.59
N LEU A 124 -5.85 -7.95 -0.65
CA LEU A 124 -6.82 -6.87 -0.87
C LEU A 124 -6.35 -5.93 -1.99
N LEU A 125 -5.19 -5.28 -1.83
CA LEU A 125 -4.72 -4.26 -2.77
C LEU A 125 -4.62 -4.80 -4.21
N GLN A 126 -4.09 -6.01 -4.37
CA GLN A 126 -3.96 -6.66 -5.67
C GLN A 126 -5.31 -7.09 -6.28
N THR A 127 -6.32 -7.35 -5.46
CA THR A 127 -7.68 -7.65 -5.96
C THR A 127 -8.37 -6.38 -6.49
N LEU A 128 -8.10 -5.25 -5.84
CA LEU A 128 -8.69 -3.95 -6.18
C LEU A 128 -8.01 -3.27 -7.39
N ASP A 129 -6.89 -3.80 -7.85
CA ASP A 129 -6.13 -3.27 -8.98
C ASP A 129 -6.94 -3.16 -10.27
N THR A 130 -6.99 -2.01 -10.94
CA THR A 130 -7.98 -1.72 -11.99
C THR A 130 -7.99 -2.72 -13.14
N ASP A 131 -6.85 -3.29 -13.55
CA ASP A 131 -6.77 -4.33 -14.57
C ASP A 131 -6.72 -5.77 -14.01
N GLY A 132 -6.44 -5.91 -12.71
CA GLY A 132 -6.39 -7.19 -11.99
C GLY A 132 -5.09 -7.95 -12.20
N ASP A 133 -4.08 -7.31 -12.78
CA ASP A 133 -2.73 -7.82 -12.93
C ASP A 133 -1.79 -7.07 -11.98
N PRO A 134 -1.49 -7.62 -10.79
CA PRO A 134 -0.65 -6.94 -9.82
C PRO A 134 0.83 -6.88 -10.24
N THR A 135 1.19 -7.31 -11.45
CA THR A 135 2.54 -7.17 -11.98
C THR A 135 2.77 -5.75 -12.51
N GLY A 136 3.82 -5.08 -12.03
CA GLY A 136 4.22 -3.77 -12.55
C GLY A 136 3.69 -2.57 -11.75
N THR A 137 2.40 -2.24 -11.87
CA THR A 137 1.71 -1.16 -11.12
C THR A 137 0.38 -1.65 -10.58
N ILE A 138 0.05 -1.30 -9.34
CA ILE A 138 -1.30 -1.52 -8.78
C ILE A 138 -2.01 -0.17 -8.78
N ASP A 139 -3.14 -0.06 -9.46
CA ASP A 139 -3.92 1.18 -9.57
C ASP A 139 -5.33 0.98 -9.02
N ILE A 140 -5.63 1.59 -7.87
CA ILE A 140 -6.95 1.52 -7.25
C ILE A 140 -7.75 2.76 -7.66
N SER A 141 -8.87 2.56 -8.36
CA SER A 141 -9.68 3.67 -8.82
C SER A 141 -10.36 4.42 -7.65
N PRO A 142 -10.62 5.73 -7.79
CA PRO A 142 -11.37 6.48 -6.79
C PRO A 142 -12.75 5.89 -6.48
N GLU A 143 -13.42 5.32 -7.48
CA GLU A 143 -14.72 4.66 -7.31
C GLU A 143 -14.64 3.42 -6.42
N VAL A 144 -13.56 2.63 -6.54
CA VAL A 144 -13.32 1.47 -5.68
C VAL A 144 -12.90 1.92 -4.28
N ALA A 145 -12.00 2.91 -4.16
CA ALA A 145 -11.59 3.48 -2.88
C ALA A 145 -12.79 4.04 -2.08
N ALA A 146 -13.74 4.68 -2.76
CA ALA A 146 -14.95 5.22 -2.15
C ALA A 146 -15.85 4.15 -1.51
N LEU A 147 -15.79 2.90 -1.97
CA LEU A 147 -16.54 1.80 -1.35
C LEU A 147 -16.02 1.46 0.06
N LEU A 148 -14.78 1.86 0.39
CA LEU A 148 -14.19 1.62 1.70
C LEU A 148 -14.46 2.72 2.73
N GLU A 149 -14.98 3.91 2.34
CA GLU A 149 -15.12 5.11 3.22
C GLU A 149 -15.77 4.89 4.59
N ASN A 150 -16.56 3.83 4.75
CA ASN A 150 -17.22 3.46 6.01
C ASN A 150 -17.08 1.97 6.33
N VAL A 151 -16.11 1.31 5.71
CA VAL A 151 -15.77 -0.10 5.91
C VAL A 151 -14.45 -0.13 6.66
N SER A 152 -14.36 -0.99 7.68
CA SER A 152 -13.13 -1.23 8.42
C SER A 152 -12.80 -2.71 8.32
N ILE A 153 -11.75 -3.04 7.59
CA ILE A 153 -11.30 -4.42 7.43
C ILE A 153 -10.21 -4.73 8.47
N ASP A 154 -10.41 -5.78 9.27
CA ASP A 154 -9.36 -6.28 10.16
C ASP A 154 -8.42 -7.23 9.40
N PHE A 155 -7.17 -6.80 9.19
CA PHE A 155 -6.15 -7.58 8.50
C PHE A 155 -5.42 -8.58 9.41
N ASP A 156 -5.58 -8.51 10.73
CA ASP A 156 -4.99 -9.48 11.68
C ASP A 156 -5.90 -10.70 11.90
N GLN A 157 -6.50 -11.18 10.81
CA GLN A 157 -7.32 -12.38 10.79
C GLN A 157 -6.56 -13.54 10.16
N PRO A 158 -6.73 -14.78 10.67
CA PRO A 158 -6.31 -15.99 9.94
C PRO A 158 -6.89 -16.01 8.52
N TRP A 159 -6.17 -16.57 7.56
CA TRP A 159 -6.55 -16.51 6.13
C TRP A 159 -8.00 -16.93 5.86
N GLU A 160 -8.43 -18.05 6.43
CA GLU A 160 -9.79 -18.56 6.23
C GLU A 160 -10.87 -17.66 6.84
N ALA A 161 -10.55 -16.91 7.89
CA ALA A 161 -11.45 -15.92 8.47
C ALA A 161 -11.47 -14.64 7.61
N PHE A 162 -10.29 -14.14 7.21
CA PHE A 162 -10.15 -12.97 6.36
C PHE A 162 -10.90 -13.13 5.03
N ARG A 163 -10.71 -14.26 4.32
CA ARG A 163 -11.41 -14.51 3.06
C ARG A 163 -12.93 -14.60 3.21
N ALA A 164 -13.41 -14.95 4.41
CA ALA A 164 -14.83 -15.09 4.72
C ALA A 164 -15.42 -13.85 5.42
N ASP A 165 -14.61 -12.81 5.64
CA ASP A 165 -15.03 -11.57 6.27
C ASP A 165 -16.19 -10.93 5.50
N THR A 166 -17.29 -10.64 6.20
CA THR A 166 -18.53 -10.20 5.56
C THR A 166 -18.41 -8.81 4.95
N ASP A 167 -17.59 -7.94 5.53
CA ASP A 167 -17.40 -6.58 5.05
C ASP A 167 -16.51 -6.60 3.80
N LEU A 168 -15.47 -7.44 3.78
CA LEU A 168 -14.67 -7.71 2.59
C LEU A 168 -15.51 -8.31 1.45
N GLN A 169 -16.33 -9.32 1.74
CA GLN A 169 -17.20 -9.94 0.74
C GLN A 169 -18.25 -8.96 0.21
N GLY A 170 -18.80 -8.11 1.08
CA GLY A 170 -19.73 -7.04 0.69
C GLY A 170 -19.07 -6.00 -0.22
N LEU A 171 -17.84 -5.59 0.10
CA LEU A 171 -17.03 -4.68 -0.72
C LEU A 171 -16.82 -5.25 -2.14
N LEU A 172 -16.36 -6.50 -2.25
CA LEU A 172 -16.11 -7.13 -3.55
C LEU A 172 -17.40 -7.31 -4.36
N ALA A 173 -18.50 -7.69 -3.70
CA ALA A 173 -19.81 -7.77 -4.34
C ALA A 173 -20.25 -6.40 -4.89
N ALA A 174 -20.11 -5.33 -4.10
CA ALA A 174 -20.46 -3.97 -4.52
C ALA A 174 -19.60 -3.49 -5.70
N ALA A 175 -18.30 -3.78 -5.70
CA ALA A 175 -17.41 -3.43 -6.80
C ALA A 175 -17.76 -4.20 -8.09
N ASN A 176 -18.09 -5.49 -7.97
CA ASN A 176 -18.52 -6.32 -9.09
C ASN A 176 -19.88 -5.88 -9.66
N ASP A 177 -20.88 -5.65 -8.79
CA ASP A 177 -22.23 -5.21 -9.17
C ASP A 177 -22.21 -3.81 -9.80
N GLY A 178 -21.27 -2.97 -9.36
CA GLY A 178 -20.99 -1.65 -9.93
C GLY A 178 -20.18 -1.68 -11.21
N GLU A 179 -19.75 -2.85 -11.69
CA GLU A 179 -18.87 -3.03 -12.87
C GLU A 179 -17.58 -2.17 -12.78
N LEU A 180 -17.04 -2.01 -11.57
CA LEU A 180 -15.84 -1.19 -11.33
C LEU A 180 -14.54 -1.90 -11.73
N PHE A 181 -14.62 -3.18 -12.06
CA PHE A 181 -13.53 -4.01 -12.56
C PHE A 181 -13.78 -4.43 -14.00
N GLN A 182 -12.71 -4.72 -14.75
CA GLN A 182 -12.82 -5.22 -16.14
C GLN A 182 -13.52 -6.59 -16.24
N ALA A 183 -13.53 -7.36 -15.16
CA ALA A 183 -14.21 -8.64 -15.03
C ALA A 183 -14.63 -8.84 -13.57
N VAL A 184 -15.57 -9.76 -13.32
CA VAL A 184 -15.93 -10.17 -11.96
C VAL A 184 -14.71 -10.75 -11.26
N ARG A 185 -14.47 -10.32 -10.02
CA ARG A 185 -13.34 -10.74 -9.20
C ARG A 185 -13.76 -11.34 -7.87
N GLU A 186 -12.98 -12.30 -7.43
CA GLU A 186 -12.95 -12.79 -6.05
C GLU A 186 -11.63 -12.33 -5.41
N LEU A 187 -11.56 -12.45 -4.08
CA LEU A 187 -10.32 -12.17 -3.35
C LEU A 187 -9.18 -13.02 -3.90
N ARG A 188 -8.09 -12.38 -4.28
CA ARG A 188 -6.86 -13.07 -4.72
C ARG A 188 -6.36 -14.00 -3.61
N GLU A 189 -6.06 -15.25 -3.98
CA GLU A 189 -5.56 -16.22 -3.00
C GLU A 189 -4.21 -15.79 -2.41
N ARG A 190 -4.01 -16.09 -1.13
CA ARG A 190 -2.86 -15.65 -0.33
C ARG A 190 -1.53 -15.98 -0.99
N GLU A 191 -1.39 -17.18 -1.53
CA GLU A 191 -0.15 -17.64 -2.15
C GLU A 191 0.12 -16.88 -3.46
N ASP A 192 -0.92 -16.56 -4.24
CA ASP A 192 -0.80 -15.74 -5.45
C ASP A 192 -0.47 -14.28 -5.12
N ALA A 193 -1.01 -13.76 -4.02
CA ALA A 193 -0.73 -12.42 -3.53
C ALA A 193 0.73 -12.27 -3.06
N LEU A 194 1.22 -13.25 -2.28
CA LEU A 194 2.61 -13.28 -1.83
C LEU A 194 3.60 -13.43 -2.99
N ARG A 195 3.29 -14.25 -3.99
CA ARG A 195 4.14 -14.37 -5.19
C ARG A 195 4.29 -13.06 -5.94
N ALA A 196 3.18 -12.36 -6.18
CA ALA A 196 3.19 -11.05 -6.82
C ALA A 196 3.92 -10.02 -5.96
N LEU A 197 3.68 -10.00 -4.64
CA LEU A 197 4.37 -9.12 -3.70
C LEU A 197 5.89 -9.33 -3.76
N TYR A 198 6.36 -10.57 -3.68
CA TYR A 198 7.79 -10.87 -3.70
C TYR A 198 8.46 -10.48 -5.03
N GLN A 199 7.72 -10.56 -6.14
CA GLN A 199 8.18 -10.09 -7.44
C GLN A 199 8.22 -8.55 -7.50
N GLY A 200 7.13 -7.88 -7.12
CA GLY A 200 7.01 -6.42 -7.16
C GLY A 200 8.03 -5.70 -6.28
N ILE A 201 8.37 -6.31 -5.14
CA ILE A 201 9.37 -5.77 -4.22
C ILE A 201 10.80 -6.25 -4.53
N GLY A 202 11.00 -7.16 -5.49
CA GLY A 202 12.32 -7.62 -5.93
C GLY A 202 12.99 -8.68 -5.05
N LEU A 203 12.24 -9.34 -4.16
CA LEU A 203 12.73 -10.51 -3.42
C LEU A 203 12.86 -11.75 -4.30
N CYS A 204 12.00 -11.86 -5.32
CA CYS A 204 11.92 -13.00 -6.23
C CYS A 204 11.82 -12.52 -7.69
N PRO A 205 12.94 -12.08 -8.29
CA PRO A 205 12.99 -11.59 -9.66
C PRO A 205 12.92 -12.70 -10.73
#